data_AF-A0A662G2Y1-F1
#
_entry.id   AF-A0A662G2Y1-F1
#
_cell.length_a   1.000
_cell.length_b   1.000
_cell.length_c   1.000
_cell.angle_alpha   90.00
_cell.angle_beta   90.00
_cell.angle_gamma   90.00
#
_symmetry.space_group_name_H-M   'P 1'
#
loop_
_entity.id
_entity.type
_entity.pdbx_description
1 polymer ?
#
loop_
_entity_poly.entity_id
_entity_poly.type
_entity_poly.pdbx_seq_one_letter_code
_entity_poly.pdbx_strand_id
1 'polypeptide(L)'
;MIFKKKLIEKDIARQRINILFKKAEKEYFQDKDLSRMYVALILKIARHTNVRLKKKYRLRICKKCNSILIPNVNCKIRIRSKREKHLVIHCLECGYFWRHPIR
;
A
#
# COMPACT_ATOMS: atom_id res chain seq x y z
N MET A 1 -26.13 -20.17 0.14
CA MET A 1 -25.81 -19.17 1.21
C MET A 1 -24.30 -18.91 1.43
N ILE A 2 -23.40 -19.88 1.22
CA ILE A 2 -21.96 -19.76 1.51
C ILE A 2 -21.24 -18.65 0.70
N PHE A 3 -21.59 -18.49 -0.58
CA PHE A 3 -20.99 -17.46 -1.45
C PHE A 3 -21.27 -16.02 -0.99
N LYS A 4 -22.47 -15.74 -0.46
CA LYS A 4 -22.87 -14.39 -0.03
C LYS A 4 -22.07 -13.95 1.21
N LYS A 5 -21.83 -14.87 2.15
CA LYS A 5 -21.04 -14.62 3.37
C LYS A 5 -19.58 -14.27 3.05
N LYS A 6 -18.97 -14.98 2.10
CA LYS A 6 -17.59 -14.74 1.64
C LYS A 6 -17.42 -13.41 0.90
N LEU A 7 -18.45 -12.95 0.19
CA LEU A 7 -18.44 -11.63 -0.46
C LEU A 7 -18.50 -10.49 0.57
N ILE A 8 -19.36 -10.62 1.58
CA ILE A 8 -19.50 -9.65 2.68
C ILE A 8 -18.19 -9.53 3.46
N GLU A 9 -17.57 -10.66 3.81
CA GLU A 9 -16.28 -10.67 4.53
C GLU A 9 -15.18 -9.93 3.75
N LYS A 10 -15.08 -10.18 2.44
CA LYS A 10 -14.13 -9.47 1.58
C LYS A 10 -14.44 -7.98 1.48
N ASP A 11 -15.71 -7.58 1.53
CA ASP A 11 -16.08 -6.18 1.51
C ASP A 11 -15.71 -5.46 2.81
N ILE A 12 -16.05 -6.05 3.95
CA ILE A 12 -15.64 -5.56 5.28
C ILE A 12 -14.11 -5.42 5.35
N ALA A 13 -13.37 -6.42 4.84
CA ALA A 13 -11.92 -6.35 4.78
C ALA A 13 -11.42 -5.15 3.95
N ARG A 14 -12.04 -4.87 2.78
CA ARG A 14 -11.68 -3.70 1.96
C ARG A 14 -11.99 -2.38 2.67
N GLN A 15 -13.11 -2.29 3.36
CA GLN A 15 -13.48 -1.11 4.14
C GLN A 15 -12.47 -0.89 5.27
N ARG A 16 -12.12 -1.94 6.01
CA ARG A 16 -11.15 -1.91 7.11
C ARG A 16 -9.76 -1.51 6.64
N ILE A 17 -9.30 -2.04 5.50
CA ILE A 17 -8.05 -1.63 4.85
C ILE A 17 -8.06 -0.14 4.51
N ASN A 18 -9.18 0.39 3.98
CA ASN A 18 -9.29 1.82 3.67
C ASN A 18 -9.18 2.70 4.92
N ILE A 19 -9.85 2.31 6.01
CA ILE A 19 -9.82 3.04 7.29
C ILE A 19 -8.40 3.04 7.87
N LEU A 20 -7.77 1.86 7.96
CA LEU A 20 -6.40 1.73 8.47
C LEU A 20 -5.40 2.51 7.62
N PHE A 21 -5.57 2.51 6.31
CA PHE A 21 -4.69 3.25 5.41
C PHE A 21 -4.77 4.76 5.66
N LYS A 22 -5.98 5.31 5.81
CA LYS A 22 -6.17 6.73 6.15
C LYS A 22 -5.58 7.08 7.52
N LYS A 23 -5.68 6.19 8.51
CA LYS A 23 -5.04 6.37 9.81
C LYS A 23 -3.51 6.38 9.67
N ALA A 24 -2.95 5.43 8.92
CA ALA A 24 -1.52 5.37 8.65
C ALA A 24 -0.97 6.63 7.97
N GLU A 25 -1.71 7.19 7.00
CA GLU A 25 -1.32 8.45 6.34
C GLU A 25 -1.34 9.65 7.31
N LYS A 26 -2.32 9.73 8.22
CA LYS A 26 -2.40 10.81 9.22
C LYS A 26 -1.28 10.73 10.24
N GLU A 27 -1.05 9.53 10.77
CA GLU A 27 -0.09 9.31 11.85
C GLU A 27 1.36 9.35 11.39
N TYR A 28 1.63 9.18 10.09
CA TYR A 28 2.99 9.14 9.57
C TYR A 28 3.86 10.35 9.94
N PHE A 29 3.26 11.54 10.06
CA PHE A 29 3.99 12.76 10.43
C PHE A 29 4.23 12.88 11.94
N GLN A 30 3.41 12.23 12.77
CA GLN A 30 3.53 12.27 14.24
C GLN A 30 4.37 11.09 14.74
N ASP A 31 4.01 9.87 14.31
CA ASP A 31 4.66 8.63 14.68
C ASP A 31 4.76 7.68 13.47
N LYS A 32 6.00 7.55 12.97
CA LYS A 32 6.32 6.67 11.84
C LYS A 32 6.18 5.20 12.18
N ASP A 33 6.48 4.81 13.41
CA ASP A 33 6.43 3.40 13.81
C ASP A 33 4.99 2.93 14.01
N LEU A 34 4.12 3.79 14.57
CA LEU A 34 2.68 3.55 14.60
C LEU A 34 2.11 3.40 13.17
N SER A 35 2.53 4.28 12.25
CA SER A 35 2.14 4.18 10.84
C SER A 35 2.55 2.85 10.20
N ARG A 36 3.79 2.39 10.45
CA ARG A 36 4.28 1.07 9.99
C ARG A 36 3.46 -0.08 10.56
N MET A 37 3.05 0.00 11.83
CA MET A 37 2.19 -1.02 12.45
C MET A 37 0.83 -1.10 11.77
N TYR A 38 0.21 0.04 11.42
CA TYR A 38 -1.03 0.04 10.66
C TYR A 38 -0.87 -0.59 9.27
N VAL A 39 0.24 -0.32 8.57
CA VAL A 39 0.51 -0.95 7.27
C VAL A 39 0.71 -2.45 7.42
N ALA A 40 1.43 -2.91 8.45
CA ALA A 40 1.57 -4.34 8.74
C ALA A 40 0.21 -5.01 8.97
N LEU A 41 -0.70 -4.36 9.71
CA LEU A 41 -2.07 -4.84 9.91
C LEU A 41 -2.86 -4.92 8.60
N ILE A 42 -2.73 -3.92 7.71
CA ILE A 42 -3.35 -3.93 6.37
C ILE A 42 -2.90 -5.16 5.58
N LEU A 43 -1.60 -5.45 5.56
CA LEU A 43 -1.03 -6.59 4.84
C LEU A 43 -1.50 -7.92 5.45
N LYS A 44 -1.59 -8.00 6.78
CA LYS A 44 -2.09 -9.18 7.50
C LYS A 44 -3.56 -9.46 7.14
N ILE A 45 -4.42 -8.44 7.16
CA ILE A 45 -5.83 -8.56 6.77
C ILE A 45 -5.97 -8.98 5.31
N ALA A 46 -5.21 -8.35 4.41
CA ALA A 46 -5.25 -8.66 2.98
C ALA A 46 -4.85 -10.11 2.69
N ARG A 47 -3.80 -10.61 3.38
CA ARG A 47 -3.34 -12.00 3.27
C ARG A 47 -4.37 -12.98 3.83
N HIS A 48 -4.91 -12.71 5.02
CA HIS A 48 -5.87 -13.60 5.66
C HIS A 48 -7.17 -13.76 4.84
N THR A 49 -7.68 -12.65 4.32
CA THR A 49 -8.95 -12.62 3.56
C THR A 49 -8.78 -12.90 2.06
N ASN A 50 -7.54 -13.12 1.60
CA ASN A 50 -7.18 -13.25 0.19
C ASN A 50 -7.77 -12.11 -0.68
N VAL A 51 -7.74 -10.89 -0.15
CA VAL A 51 -8.20 -9.68 -0.85
C VAL A 51 -7.04 -9.04 -1.58
N ARG A 52 -7.16 -8.91 -2.91
CA ARG A 52 -6.20 -8.16 -3.71
C ARG A 52 -6.28 -6.67 -3.35
N LEU A 53 -5.16 -6.10 -2.91
CA LEU A 53 -5.05 -4.66 -2.66
C LEU A 53 -5.30 -3.87 -3.93
N LYS A 54 -6.16 -2.84 -3.84
CA LYS A 54 -6.38 -1.88 -4.93
C LYS A 54 -5.06 -1.19 -5.30
N LYS A 55 -4.90 -0.82 -6.58
CA LYS A 55 -3.68 -0.19 -7.12
C LYS A 55 -3.22 1.01 -6.29
N LYS A 56 -4.16 1.82 -5.76
CA LYS A 56 -3.89 2.97 -4.89
C LYS A 56 -3.08 2.64 -3.63
N TYR A 57 -3.37 1.51 -2.97
CA TYR A 57 -2.66 1.11 -1.76
C TYR A 57 -1.36 0.39 -2.10
N ARG A 58 -1.40 -0.48 -3.11
CA ARG A 58 -0.26 -1.31 -3.52
C ARG A 58 0.96 -0.49 -3.97
N LEU A 59 0.74 0.69 -4.54
CA LEU A 59 1.81 1.59 -4.97
C LEU A 59 2.30 2.52 -3.83
N ARG A 60 1.48 2.71 -2.79
CA ARG A 60 1.76 3.61 -1.66
C ARG A 60 2.28 2.87 -0.41
N ILE A 61 2.59 1.59 -0.52
CA ILE A 61 3.16 0.81 0.58
C ILE A 61 4.49 0.24 0.10
N CYS A 62 5.55 0.47 0.88
CA CYS A 62 6.83 -0.18 0.64
C CYS A 62 6.72 -1.66 0.99
N LYS A 63 7.07 -2.53 0.05
CA LYS A 63 7.04 -3.99 0.27
C LYS A 63 8.16 -4.51 1.18
N LYS A 64 9.20 -3.69 1.44
CA LYS A 64 10.38 -4.08 2.22
C LYS A 64 10.24 -3.65 3.68
N CYS A 65 10.07 -2.35 3.93
CA CYS A 65 10.01 -1.79 5.29
C CYS A 65 8.58 -1.54 5.81
N ASN A 66 7.55 -1.86 5.04
CA ASN A 66 6.14 -1.62 5.38
C ASN A 66 5.82 -0.15 5.72
N SER A 67 6.61 0.81 5.25
CA SER A 67 6.25 2.22 5.40
C SER A 67 5.22 2.65 4.37
N ILE A 68 4.36 3.57 4.78
CA ILE A 68 3.47 4.30 3.88
C ILE A 68 4.31 5.26 3.04
N LEU A 69 4.00 5.39 1.75
CA LEU A 69 4.75 6.22 0.82
C LEU A 69 3.95 7.45 0.47
N ILE A 70 4.46 8.59 0.93
CA ILE A 70 3.91 9.91 0.68
C ILE A 70 4.80 10.57 -0.38
N PRO A 71 4.25 10.92 -1.56
CA PRO A 71 4.99 11.65 -2.59
C PRO A 71 5.61 12.91 -2.01
N ASN A 72 6.83 13.23 -2.45
CA ASN A 72 7.63 14.39 -2.01
C ASN A 72 8.11 14.38 -0.55
N VAL A 73 7.67 13.43 0.28
CA VAL A 73 8.13 13.31 1.68
C VAL A 73 9.16 12.18 1.81
N ASN A 74 8.77 10.95 1.50
CA ASN A 74 9.61 9.77 1.71
C ASN A 74 9.71 8.85 0.49
N CYS A 75 9.14 9.25 -0.65
CA CYS A 75 9.27 8.50 -1.88
C CYS A 75 9.56 9.39 -3.09
N LYS A 76 10.38 8.88 -4.00
CA LYS A 76 10.63 9.47 -5.31
C LYS A 76 9.87 8.66 -6.35
N ILE A 77 8.99 9.32 -7.10
CA ILE A 77 8.22 8.73 -8.19
C ILE A 77 8.77 9.30 -9.50
N ARG A 78 9.20 8.43 -10.40
CA ARG A 78 9.74 8.81 -11.71
C ARG A 78 9.02 8.04 -12.82
N ILE A 79 8.68 8.73 -13.90
CA ILE A 79 8.18 8.09 -15.12
C ILE A 79 9.35 7.97 -16.09
N ARG A 80 9.57 6.78 -16.63
CA ARG A 80 10.62 6.50 -17.62
C ARG A 80 9.98 5.85 -18.85
N SER A 81 10.45 6.21 -20.04
CA SER A 81 9.88 5.77 -21.33
C SER A 81 10.89 5.14 -22.29
N LYS A 82 12.17 4.99 -21.92
CA LYS A 82 13.26 4.59 -22.85
C LYS A 82 13.10 3.20 -23.49
N ARG A 83 12.42 2.25 -22.84
CA ARG A 83 12.12 0.91 -23.40
C ARG A 83 10.62 0.66 -23.40
N GLU A 84 10.05 0.71 -22.21
CA GLU A 84 8.61 0.71 -21.98
C GLU A 84 8.26 1.85 -21.03
N LYS A 85 7.05 2.42 -21.16
CA LYS A 85 6.56 3.44 -20.23
C LYS A 85 6.28 2.78 -18.88
N HIS A 86 7.07 3.13 -17.87
CA HIS A 86 6.95 2.55 -16.54
C HIS A 86 7.12 3.59 -15.43
N LEU A 87 6.44 3.32 -14.32
CA LEU A 87 6.54 4.07 -13.08
C LEU A 87 7.62 3.43 -12.20
N VAL A 88 8.65 4.19 -11.86
CA VAL A 88 9.65 3.79 -10.86
C VAL A 88 9.27 4.47 -9.54
N ILE A 89 9.04 3.68 -8.50
CA ILE A 89 8.79 4.17 -7.15
C ILE A 89 9.98 3.78 -6.30
N HIS A 90 10.60 4.76 -5.66
CA HIS A 90 11.77 4.59 -4.82
C HIS A 90 11.46 5.04 -3.39
N CYS A 91 11.59 4.13 -2.43
CA CYS A 91 11.44 4.43 -1.01
C CYS A 91 12.75 5.04 -0.49
N LEU A 92 12.67 6.24 0.10
CA LEU A 92 13.83 6.93 0.67
C LEU A 92 14.20 6.45 2.07
N GLU A 93 13.31 5.72 2.76
CA GLU A 93 13.61 5.17 4.09
C GLU A 93 14.51 3.93 4.05
N CYS A 94 14.32 3.04 3.07
CA CYS A 94 15.05 1.75 3.00
C CYS A 94 15.81 1.54 1.68
N GLY A 95 15.74 2.50 0.75
CA GLY A 95 16.35 2.41 -0.58
C GLY A 95 15.69 1.42 -1.55
N TYR A 96 14.63 0.72 -1.16
CA TYR A 96 13.95 -0.22 -2.04
C TYR A 96 13.20 0.52 -3.15
N PHE A 97 13.35 0.05 -4.39
CA PHE A 97 12.59 0.54 -5.53
C PHE A 97 11.98 -0.60 -6.33
N TRP A 98 10.86 -0.31 -7.00
CA TRP A 98 10.24 -1.23 -7.94
C TRP A 98 9.65 -0.47 -9.12
N ARG A 99 9.32 -1.25 -10.15
CA ARG A 99 8.79 -0.76 -11.41
C ARG A 99 7.35 -1.23 -11.57
N HIS A 100 6.47 -0.34 -11.99
CA HIS A 100 5.09 -0.65 -12.33
C HIS A 100 4.83 -0.19 -13.78
N PRO A 101 4.61 -1.12 -14.73
CA PRO A 101 4.32 -0.77 -16.12
C PRO A 101 3.08 0.13 -16.24
N ILE A 102 3.18 1.16 -17.08
CA ILE A 102 2.09 2.06 -17.45
C ILE A 102 1.77 1.72 -18.91
N ARG A 103 0.98 0.67 -19.09
CA ARG A 103 0.39 0.32 -20.39
C ARG A 103 -0.95 1.01 -20.53
#